data_AF-A0A0S8FT86-F1
#
_entry.id   AF-A0A0S8FT86-F1
#
_cell.length_a   1.000
_cell.length_b   1.000
_cell.length_c   1.000
_cell.angle_alpha   90.00
_cell.angle_beta   90.00
_cell.angle_gamma   90.00
#
_symmetry.space_group_name_H-M   'P 1'
#
loop_
_entity.id
_entity.type
_entity.pdbx_description
1 polymer ?
#
loop_
_entity_poly.entity_id
_entity_poly.type
_entity_poly.pdbx_seq_one_letter_code
_entity_poly.pdbx_strand_id
1 'polypeptide(L)'
;MAFYADDIRFEITGVWVKRGKEAVRGLAEWDKATNMHMTISDIKVSGDTASFRLVETNDWWKLAGMGEAYYEPCVMIFRSGLIAELRATMTQESLDAYARVWPSIMSWASDHRSEELAELLPGGEFVYGEETARKWIILLQEWRDAQMQ
;
A
#
# COMPACT_ATOMS: atom_id res chain seq x y z
N MET A 1 -16.46 6.25 1.04
CA MET A 1 -16.89 5.17 0.13
C MET A 1 -17.92 5.58 -0.94
N ALA A 2 -18.60 6.73 -0.84
CA ALA A 2 -19.65 7.13 -1.78
C ALA A 2 -19.18 7.35 -3.23
N PHE A 3 -17.89 7.66 -3.45
CA PHE A 3 -17.32 7.93 -4.78
C PHE A 3 -16.87 6.68 -5.55
N TYR A 4 -16.96 5.48 -4.95
CA TYR A 4 -16.57 4.24 -5.60
C TYR A 4 -17.80 3.49 -6.14
N ALA A 5 -17.64 2.81 -7.27
CA ALA A 5 -18.61 1.81 -7.74
C ALA A 5 -18.61 0.59 -6.79
N ASP A 6 -19.72 -0.14 -6.72
CA ASP A 6 -19.84 -1.31 -5.83
C ASP A 6 -18.86 -2.43 -6.20
N ASP A 7 -18.58 -2.58 -7.48
CA ASP A 7 -17.67 -3.54 -8.10
C ASP A 7 -16.27 -2.95 -8.39
N ILE A 8 -15.89 -1.87 -7.71
CA ILE A 8 -14.57 -1.21 -7.84
C ILE A 8 -13.44 -2.25 -7.90
N ARG A 9 -12.52 -2.08 -8.85
CA ARG A 9 -11.27 -2.82 -8.92
C ARG A 9 -10.09 -1.90 -8.65
N PHE A 10 -9.36 -2.18 -7.57
CA PHE A 10 -8.11 -1.48 -7.23
C PHE A 10 -6.95 -2.43 -7.47
N GLU A 11 -5.93 -2.01 -8.21
CA GLU A 11 -4.73 -2.80 -8.49
C GLU A 11 -3.47 -1.98 -8.30
N ILE A 12 -2.49 -2.62 -7.66
CA ILE A 12 -1.07 -2.27 -7.84
C ILE A 12 -0.52 -3.26 -8.85
N THR A 13 -0.21 -2.77 -10.06
CA THR A 13 0.09 -3.61 -11.24
C THR A 13 1.21 -4.59 -10.93
N GLY A 14 0.93 -5.89 -11.10
CA GLY A 14 1.90 -6.96 -10.87
C GLY A 14 2.14 -7.33 -9.40
N VAL A 15 1.48 -6.65 -8.45
CA VAL A 15 1.62 -6.92 -7.02
C VAL A 15 0.34 -7.53 -6.46
N TRP A 16 -0.80 -6.83 -6.56
CA TRP A 16 -2.08 -7.33 -6.05
C TRP A 16 -3.28 -6.66 -6.70
N VAL A 17 -4.45 -7.31 -6.57
CA VAL A 17 -5.75 -6.77 -6.99
C VAL A 17 -6.76 -6.93 -5.85
N LYS A 18 -7.47 -5.86 -5.51
CA LYS A 18 -8.60 -5.83 -4.57
C LYS A 18 -9.88 -5.48 -5.32
N ARG A 19 -10.98 -6.14 -4.96
CA ARG A 19 -12.28 -5.99 -5.63
C ARG A 19 -13.39 -5.72 -4.61
N GLY A 20 -14.28 -4.81 -4.98
CA GLY A 20 -15.43 -4.41 -4.19
C GLY A 20 -15.11 -3.38 -3.10
N LYS A 21 -16.15 -2.69 -2.65
CA LYS A 21 -16.03 -1.59 -1.67
C LYS A 21 -15.43 -2.01 -0.34
N GLU A 22 -15.72 -3.21 0.15
CA GLU A 22 -15.19 -3.68 1.45
C GLU A 22 -13.67 -3.80 1.43
N ALA A 23 -13.10 -4.38 0.36
CA ALA A 23 -11.64 -4.50 0.24
C ALA A 23 -10.97 -3.11 0.11
N VAL A 24 -11.58 -2.19 -0.63
CA VAL A 24 -11.09 -0.80 -0.75
C VAL A 24 -11.25 -0.02 0.56
N ARG A 25 -12.26 -0.34 1.39
CA ARG A 25 -12.40 0.25 2.72
C ARG A 25 -11.23 -0.16 3.63
N GLY A 26 -10.84 -1.43 3.61
CA GLY A 26 -9.68 -1.90 4.37
C GLY A 26 -8.39 -1.17 3.99
N LEU A 27 -8.20 -0.82 2.70
CA LEU A 27 -7.10 0.04 2.26
C LEU A 27 -7.19 1.45 2.85
N ALA A 28 -8.36 2.09 2.82
CA ALA A 28 -8.54 3.42 3.39
C ALA A 28 -8.34 3.46 4.91
N GLU A 29 -8.72 2.40 5.62
CA GLU A 29 -8.47 2.23 7.05
C GLU A 29 -6.97 2.04 7.34
N TRP A 30 -6.28 1.26 6.51
CA TRP A 30 -4.84 1.12 6.55
C TRP A 30 -4.12 2.46 6.32
N ASP A 31 -4.50 3.20 5.28
CA ASP A 31 -3.93 4.50 4.94
C ASP A 31 -4.08 5.49 6.10
N LYS A 32 -5.25 5.52 6.72
CA LYS A 32 -5.51 6.35 7.90
C LYS A 32 -4.62 5.94 9.08
N ALA A 33 -4.54 4.65 9.37
CA ALA A 33 -3.78 4.13 10.51
C ALA A 33 -2.27 4.29 10.36
N THR A 34 -1.76 4.32 9.13
CA THR A 34 -0.34 4.52 8.82
C THR A 34 0.04 5.98 8.59
N ASN A 35 -0.88 6.93 8.80
CA ASN A 35 -0.68 8.36 8.52
C ASN A 35 -0.23 8.61 7.07
N MET A 36 -0.92 8.00 6.12
CA MET A 36 -0.64 8.12 4.69
C MET A 36 -0.77 9.57 4.21
N HIS A 37 0.24 10.01 3.47
CA HIS A 37 0.27 11.27 2.74
C HIS A 37 0.51 10.96 1.26
N MET A 38 -0.34 11.53 0.41
CA MET A 38 -0.29 11.32 -1.04
C MET A 38 -0.19 12.67 -1.75
N THR A 39 0.71 12.75 -2.72
CA THR A 39 0.83 13.87 -3.65
C THR A 39 0.53 13.39 -5.07
N ILE A 40 -0.47 13.99 -5.70
CA ILE A 40 -0.86 13.70 -7.08
C ILE A 40 -0.37 14.82 -7.99
N SER A 41 0.25 14.47 -9.11
CA SER A 41 0.76 15.41 -10.11
C SER A 41 0.50 14.93 -11.53
N ASP A 42 0.76 15.80 -12.51
CA ASP A 42 0.69 15.49 -13.95
C ASP A 42 -0.64 14.86 -14.41
N ILE A 43 -1.74 15.36 -13.85
CA ILE A 43 -3.09 14.88 -14.14
C ILE A 43 -3.44 15.18 -15.60
N LYS A 44 -3.84 14.14 -16.34
CA LYS A 44 -4.39 14.21 -17.69
C LYS A 44 -5.74 13.49 -17.71
N VAL A 45 -6.72 14.07 -18.38
CA VAL A 45 -8.08 13.51 -18.47
C VAL A 45 -8.44 13.27 -19.93
N SER A 46 -9.00 12.12 -20.23
CA SER A 46 -9.52 11.76 -21.55
C SER A 46 -10.80 10.94 -21.38
N GLY A 47 -11.94 11.55 -21.72
CA GLY A 47 -13.26 10.94 -21.48
C GLY A 47 -13.44 10.56 -20.02
N ASP A 48 -13.76 9.29 -19.78
CA ASP A 48 -13.98 8.72 -18.44
C ASP A 48 -12.69 8.20 -17.78
N THR A 49 -11.51 8.61 -18.25
CA THR A 49 -10.23 8.15 -17.73
C THR A 49 -9.36 9.33 -17.30
N ALA A 50 -8.83 9.27 -16.08
CA ALA A 50 -7.78 10.15 -15.60
C ALA A 50 -6.48 9.35 -15.45
N SER A 51 -5.36 9.92 -15.92
CA SER A 51 -4.01 9.41 -15.66
C SER A 51 -3.19 10.43 -14.91
N PHE A 52 -2.36 10.00 -13.96
CA PHE A 52 -1.57 10.88 -13.11
C PHE A 52 -0.33 10.18 -12.58
N ARG A 53 0.53 10.93 -11.90
CA ARG A 53 1.61 10.41 -11.06
C ARG A 53 1.21 10.52 -9.60
N LEU A 54 1.64 9.56 -8.80
CA LEU A 54 1.40 9.52 -7.36
C LEU A 54 2.73 9.33 -6.64
N VAL A 55 2.97 10.16 -5.64
CA VAL A 55 3.99 9.93 -4.61
C VAL A 55 3.26 9.70 -3.31
N GLU A 56 3.61 8.64 -2.59
CA GLU A 56 3.05 8.36 -1.28
C GLU A 56 4.15 8.20 -0.22
N THR A 57 3.84 8.59 1.01
CA THR A 57 4.66 8.34 2.19
C THR A 57 3.76 8.09 3.38
N ASN A 58 4.17 7.18 4.25
CA ASN A 58 3.46 6.85 5.47
C ASN A 58 4.46 6.37 6.53
N ASP A 59 3.98 6.04 7.71
CA ASP A 59 4.85 5.59 8.79
C ASP A 59 5.51 4.24 8.48
N TRP A 60 4.84 3.36 7.74
CA TRP A 60 5.41 2.08 7.30
C TRP A 60 6.65 2.30 6.41
N TRP A 61 6.52 3.14 5.37
CA TRP A 61 7.61 3.48 4.44
C TRP A 61 8.78 4.14 5.17
N LYS A 62 8.50 5.04 6.12
CA LYS A 62 9.52 5.72 6.91
C LYS A 62 10.23 4.79 7.89
N LEU A 63 9.51 3.89 8.54
CA LEU A 63 10.08 2.91 9.46
C LEU A 63 10.94 1.88 8.73
N ALA A 64 10.51 1.45 7.54
CA ALA A 64 11.27 0.59 6.64
C ALA A 64 12.53 1.29 6.05
N GLY A 65 12.72 2.59 6.29
CA GLY A 65 13.86 3.35 5.75
C GLY A 65 13.75 3.67 4.26
N MET A 66 12.56 3.52 3.66
CA MET A 66 12.31 3.83 2.25
C MET A 66 11.90 5.28 2.03
N GLY A 67 11.21 5.88 3.00
CA GLY A 67 10.75 7.26 2.93
C GLY A 67 9.50 7.42 2.07
N GLU A 68 9.60 7.23 0.76
CA GLU A 68 8.51 7.44 -0.21
C GLU A 68 8.40 6.27 -1.19
N ALA A 69 7.21 6.07 -1.74
CA ALA A 69 6.97 5.20 -2.90
C ALA A 69 6.35 6.01 -4.05
N TYR A 70 6.80 5.71 -5.26
CA TYR A 70 6.46 6.42 -6.48
C TYR A 70 5.68 5.50 -7.42
N TYR A 71 4.61 6.04 -8.02
CA TYR A 71 3.77 5.31 -8.95
C TYR A 71 3.59 6.09 -10.25
N GLU A 72 3.98 5.45 -11.35
CA GLU A 72 3.86 5.99 -12.70
C GLU A 72 3.78 4.86 -13.75
N PRO A 73 2.71 4.78 -14.57
CA PRO A 73 1.49 5.60 -14.51
C PRO A 73 0.50 5.12 -13.44
N CYS A 74 -0.29 6.06 -12.91
CA CYS A 74 -1.57 5.78 -12.27
C CYS A 74 -2.71 6.06 -13.25
N VAL A 75 -3.72 5.20 -13.26
CA VAL A 75 -4.91 5.30 -14.12
C VAL A 75 -6.15 5.09 -13.27
N MET A 76 -7.11 6.00 -13.38
CA MET A 76 -8.41 5.94 -12.73
C MET A 76 -9.50 5.99 -13.81
N ILE A 77 -10.38 4.99 -13.81
CA ILE A 77 -11.50 4.89 -14.76
C ILE A 77 -12.80 5.12 -14.01
N PHE A 78 -13.62 6.00 -14.58
CA PHE A 78 -14.93 6.36 -14.07
C PHE A 78 -16.03 5.63 -14.83
N ARG A 79 -17.13 5.32 -14.14
CA ARG A 79 -18.36 4.82 -14.75
C ARG A 79 -19.55 5.42 -14.02
N SER A 80 -20.42 6.10 -14.75
CA SER A 80 -21.59 6.80 -14.18
C SER A 80 -21.21 7.77 -13.05
N GLY A 81 -20.07 8.47 -13.19
CA GLY A 81 -19.57 9.43 -12.21
C GLY A 81 -18.91 8.82 -10.96
N LEU A 82 -18.78 7.49 -10.89
CA LEU A 82 -18.11 6.77 -9.80
C LEU A 82 -16.78 6.21 -10.26
N ILE A 83 -15.81 6.10 -9.35
CA ILE A 83 -14.54 5.41 -9.59
C ILE A 83 -14.85 3.92 -9.70
N ALA A 84 -14.64 3.35 -10.89
CA ALA A 84 -14.85 1.93 -11.18
C ALA A 84 -13.55 1.14 -11.20
N GLU A 85 -12.44 1.80 -11.53
CA GLU A 85 -11.12 1.18 -11.52
C GLU A 85 -10.04 2.16 -11.10
N LEU A 86 -9.05 1.67 -10.35
CA LEU A 86 -7.79 2.34 -10.10
C LEU A 86 -6.66 1.33 -10.33
N ARG A 87 -5.73 1.67 -11.22
CA ARG A 87 -4.47 0.94 -11.43
C ARG A 87 -3.31 1.85 -11.13
N ALA A 88 -2.42 1.46 -10.24
CA ALA A 88 -1.18 2.17 -9.99
C ALA A 88 -0.01 1.23 -10.30
N THR A 89 0.97 1.73 -11.04
CA THR A 89 2.19 0.97 -11.36
C THR A 89 3.33 1.56 -10.56
N MET A 90 3.87 0.80 -9.61
CA MET A 90 5.00 1.25 -8.81
C MET A 90 6.24 1.34 -9.71
N THR A 91 7.05 2.40 -9.55
CA THR A 91 8.26 2.58 -10.35
C THR A 91 9.31 1.52 -10.01
N GLN A 92 10.24 1.27 -10.93
CA GLN A 92 11.33 0.33 -10.68
C GLN A 92 12.18 0.74 -9.46
N GLU A 93 12.40 2.04 -9.27
CA GLU A 93 13.12 2.57 -8.11
C GLU A 93 12.45 2.17 -6.78
N SER A 94 11.13 2.31 -6.70
CA SER A 94 10.36 1.94 -5.51
C SER A 94 10.30 0.43 -5.30
N LEU A 95 10.19 -0.35 -6.38
CA LEU A 95 10.29 -1.82 -6.35
C LEU A 95 11.66 -2.26 -5.82
N ASP A 96 12.75 -1.66 -6.31
CA ASP A 96 14.10 -1.99 -5.87
C ASP A 96 14.32 -1.59 -4.41
N ALA A 97 13.80 -0.44 -3.98
CA ALA A 97 13.83 -0.02 -2.58
C ALA A 97 13.09 -1.00 -1.68
N TYR A 98 11.89 -1.43 -2.07
CA TYR A 98 11.14 -2.47 -1.37
C TYR A 98 11.91 -3.79 -1.30
N ALA A 99 12.43 -4.27 -2.44
CA ALA A 99 13.15 -5.53 -2.54
C ALA A 99 14.44 -5.56 -1.71
N ARG A 100 15.07 -4.40 -1.47
CA ARG A 100 16.25 -4.30 -0.59
C ARG A 100 15.92 -4.49 0.88
N VAL A 101 14.77 -4.00 1.34
CA VAL A 101 14.44 -3.95 2.77
C VAL A 101 13.58 -5.14 3.18
N TRP A 102 12.61 -5.53 2.35
CA TRP A 102 11.61 -6.55 2.68
C TRP A 102 12.20 -7.88 3.18
N PRO A 103 13.25 -8.46 2.56
CA PRO A 103 13.84 -9.71 3.06
C PRO A 103 14.41 -9.59 4.48
N SER A 104 14.97 -8.43 4.84
CA SER A 104 15.53 -8.18 6.18
C SER A 104 14.43 -8.11 7.24
N ILE A 105 13.34 -7.38 6.95
CA ILE A 105 12.17 -7.33 7.83
C ILE A 105 11.62 -8.74 8.03
N MET A 106 11.50 -9.52 6.95
CA MET A 106 10.93 -10.86 7.00
C MET A 106 11.80 -11.87 7.73
N SER A 107 13.11 -11.85 7.52
CA SER A 107 14.03 -12.69 8.28
C SER A 107 13.93 -12.39 9.76
N TRP A 108 14.01 -11.12 10.15
CA TRP A 108 13.97 -10.73 11.56
C TRP A 108 12.62 -11.08 12.21
N ALA A 109 11.50 -10.80 11.54
CA ALA A 109 10.18 -11.09 12.06
C ALA A 109 9.95 -12.60 12.20
N SER A 110 10.43 -13.41 11.26
CA SER A 110 10.37 -14.87 11.36
C SER A 110 11.16 -15.39 12.57
N ASP A 111 12.29 -14.76 12.90
CA ASP A 111 13.15 -15.21 14.00
C ASP A 111 12.65 -14.74 15.39
N HIS A 112 11.98 -13.58 15.46
CA HIS A 112 11.67 -12.90 16.74
C HIS A 112 10.18 -12.72 17.04
N ARG A 113 9.31 -12.79 16.01
CA ARG A 113 7.88 -12.43 16.04
C ARG A 113 7.08 -13.33 15.11
N SER A 114 7.37 -14.64 15.11
CA SER A 114 6.81 -15.58 14.13
C SER A 114 5.29 -15.75 14.25
N GLU A 115 4.74 -15.70 15.47
CA GLU A 115 3.30 -15.77 15.71
C GLU A 115 2.60 -14.51 15.19
N GLU A 116 3.11 -13.32 15.53
CA GLU A 116 2.57 -12.05 15.05
C GLU A 116 2.71 -11.91 13.53
N LEU A 117 3.81 -12.41 12.96
CA LEU A 117 4.02 -12.44 11.52
C LEU A 117 2.98 -13.32 10.81
N ALA A 118 2.63 -14.47 11.39
CA ALA A 118 1.59 -15.34 10.84
C ALA A 118 0.20 -14.69 10.88
N GLU A 119 -0.08 -13.84 11.87
CA GLU A 119 -1.31 -13.03 11.91
C GLU A 119 -1.32 -11.91 10.87
N LEU A 120 -0.16 -11.29 10.60
CA LEU A 120 -0.01 -10.18 9.67
C LEU A 120 0.03 -10.62 8.20
N LEU A 121 0.53 -11.83 7.94
CA LEU A 121 0.64 -12.45 6.61
C LEU A 121 0.01 -13.85 6.59
N PRO A 122 -1.31 -13.98 6.82
CA PRO A 122 -1.96 -15.29 6.76
C PRO A 122 -1.84 -15.85 5.34
N GLY A 123 -1.23 -17.03 5.22
CA GLY A 123 -0.95 -17.65 3.92
C GLY A 123 0.06 -16.88 3.06
N GLY A 124 0.84 -15.97 3.65
CA GLY A 124 1.79 -15.11 2.93
C GLY A 124 1.17 -13.89 2.27
N GLU A 125 -0.13 -13.64 2.47
CA GLU A 125 -0.83 -12.50 1.87
C GLU A 125 -0.95 -11.33 2.84
N PHE A 126 -0.75 -10.13 2.31
CA PHE A 126 -0.91 -8.90 3.08
C PHE A 126 -2.38 -8.59 3.35
N VAL A 127 -2.74 -8.47 4.63
CA VAL A 127 -4.08 -8.09 5.08
C VAL A 127 -4.12 -6.60 5.41
N TYR A 128 -4.99 -5.88 4.71
CA TYR A 128 -5.19 -4.44 4.90
C TYR A 128 -6.35 -4.17 5.85
N GLY A 129 -6.15 -3.23 6.76
CA GLY A 129 -7.12 -2.79 7.75
C GLY A 129 -6.44 -1.96 8.86
N GLU A 130 -7.23 -1.32 9.71
CA GLU A 130 -6.70 -0.48 10.79
C GLU A 130 -5.89 -1.28 11.82
N GLU A 131 -6.39 -2.46 12.23
CA GLU A 131 -5.71 -3.28 13.25
C GLU A 131 -4.38 -3.82 12.73
N THR A 132 -4.37 -4.39 11.51
CA THR A 132 -3.16 -4.94 10.91
C THR A 132 -2.12 -3.85 10.64
N ALA A 133 -2.54 -2.65 10.24
CA ALA A 133 -1.65 -1.49 10.10
C ALA A 133 -0.93 -1.19 11.41
N ARG A 134 -1.65 -1.10 12.52
CA ARG A 134 -1.05 -0.82 13.84
C ARG A 134 -0.05 -1.90 14.26
N LYS A 135 -0.39 -3.18 14.05
CA LYS A 135 0.52 -4.30 14.33
C LYS A 135 1.79 -4.23 13.47
N TRP A 136 1.66 -3.91 12.19
CA TRP A 136 2.82 -3.70 11.31
C TRP A 136 3.73 -2.56 11.77
N ILE A 137 3.16 -1.44 12.20
CA ILE A 137 3.95 -0.30 12.70
C ILE A 137 4.77 -0.71 13.93
N ILE A 138 4.19 -1.45 14.88
CA ILE A 138 4.90 -1.96 16.06
C ILE A 138 6.04 -2.90 15.63
N LEU A 139 5.74 -3.87 14.76
CA LEU A 139 6.74 -4.83 14.27
C LEU A 139 7.93 -4.11 13.59
N LEU A 140 7.65 -3.09 12.76
CA LEU A 140 8.69 -2.34 12.09
C LEU A 140 9.52 -1.46 13.04
N GLN A 141 8.91 -0.92 14.09
CA GLN A 141 9.64 -0.19 15.13
C GLN A 141 10.64 -1.11 15.84
N GLU A 142 10.18 -2.28 16.28
CA GLU A 142 11.04 -3.26 16.96
C GLU A 142 12.17 -3.77 16.04
N TRP A 143 11.85 -4.06 14.77
CA TRP A 143 12.85 -4.43 13.77
C TRP A 143 13.93 -3.35 13.62
N ARG A 144 13.50 -2.09 13.47
CA ARG A 144 14.41 -0.96 13.29
C ARG A 144 15.28 -0.74 14.52
N ASP A 145 14.73 -0.85 15.72
CA ASP A 145 15.47 -0.74 16.97
C ASP A 145 16.54 -1.82 17.10
N ALA A 146 16.24 -3.05 16.63
CA ALA A 146 17.20 -4.15 16.60
C ALA A 146 18.35 -3.93 15.59
N GLN A 147 18.15 -3.12 14.54
CA GLN A 147 19.22 -2.78 13.59
C GLN A 147 20.17 -1.69 14.11
N MET A 148 19.80 -0.95 15.16
CA MET A 148 20.60 0.15 15.71
C MET A 148 21.49 -0.27 16.89
N GLN A 149 21.41 -1.54 17.32
CA GLN A 149 22.23 -2.13 18.37
C GLN A 149 23.48 -2.79 17.78
#